data_AF-A0A968BWX6-F1
#
_entry.id   AF-A0A968BWX6-F1
#
_cell.length_a   1.000
_cell.length_b   1.000
_cell.length_c   1.000
_cell.angle_alpha   90.00
_cell.angle_beta   90.00
_cell.angle_gamma   90.00
#
_symmetry.space_group_name_H-M   'P 1'
#
loop_
_entity.id
_entity.type
_entity.pdbx_description
1 polymer ?
#
loop_
_entity_poly.entity_id
_entity_poly.type
_entity_poly.pdbx_seq_one_letter_code
_entity_poly.pdbx_strand_id
1 'polypeptide(L)'
;MNQWMKVLRWTARLWSLVSIIALLLPFFVEGLYWLGATTLREVIGHICFLAVLVGLIVAWRREGLGGGLTLAGTGSFYLTWWLYGKAVRGPFLLILAAPGLLFVLYWLLDRTAGEAKRSWTS
;
A
#
# COMPACT_ATOMS: atom_id res chain seq x y z
N MET A 1 -1.77 -26.81 1.69
CA MET A 1 -1.24 -25.53 1.16
C MET A 1 -2.35 -24.52 0.79
N ASN A 2 -3.49 -24.96 0.23
CA ASN A 2 -4.50 -24.05 -0.34
C ASN A 2 -5.32 -23.23 0.67
N GLN A 3 -5.48 -23.68 1.92
CA GLN A 3 -6.27 -22.95 2.93
C GLN A 3 -5.52 -21.72 3.46
N TRP A 4 -4.20 -21.84 3.70
CA TRP A 4 -3.35 -20.75 4.18
C TRP A 4 -3.28 -19.57 3.21
N MET A 5 -3.21 -19.86 1.90
CA MET A 5 -3.26 -18.85 0.85
C MET A 5 -4.60 -18.09 0.83
N LYS A 6 -5.72 -18.79 1.02
CA LYS A 6 -7.06 -18.18 1.07
C LYS A 6 -7.21 -17.27 2.29
N VAL A 7 -6.73 -17.71 3.45
CA VAL A 7 -6.75 -16.92 4.68
C VAL A 7 -5.90 -15.65 4.50
N LEU A 8 -4.65 -15.77 4.04
CA LEU A 8 -3.78 -14.63 3.78
C LEU A 8 -4.44 -13.59 2.86
N ARG A 9 -5.06 -14.06 1.78
CA ARG A 9 -5.71 -13.21 0.78
C ARG A 9 -6.92 -12.47 1.34
N TRP A 10 -7.71 -13.13 2.18
CA TRP A 10 -8.85 -12.51 2.86
C TRP A 10 -8.41 -11.52 3.93
N THR A 11 -7.39 -11.86 4.72
CA THR A 11 -6.80 -10.95 5.70
C THR A 11 -6.23 -9.71 5.02
N ALA A 12 -5.51 -9.87 3.91
CA ALA A 12 -4.98 -8.74 3.12
C ALA A 12 -6.09 -7.86 2.55
N ARG A 13 -7.21 -8.45 2.09
CA ARG A 13 -8.38 -7.69 1.59
C ARG A 13 -9.11 -6.93 2.69
N LEU A 14 -9.40 -7.58 3.83
CA LEU A 14 -10.04 -6.95 4.98
C LEU A 14 -9.18 -5.79 5.50
N TRP A 15 -7.88 -6.02 5.66
CA TRP A 15 -6.95 -4.99 6.12
C TRP A 15 -6.79 -3.87 5.08
N SER A 16 -6.75 -4.19 3.78
CA SER A 16 -6.76 -3.19 2.71
C SER A 16 -8.01 -2.32 2.76
N LEU A 17 -9.19 -2.91 3.02
CA LEU A 17 -10.44 -2.15 3.11
C LEU A 17 -10.41 -1.19 4.32
N VAL A 18 -9.98 -1.67 5.49
CA VAL A 18 -9.80 -0.83 6.68
C VAL A 18 -8.79 0.30 6.41
N SER A 19 -7.71 0.00 5.70
CA SER A 19 -6.69 0.99 5.35
C SER A 19 -7.22 2.03 4.38
N ILE A 20 -7.99 1.62 3.35
CA ILE A 20 -8.63 2.55 2.42
C ILE A 20 -9.59 3.48 3.16
N ILE A 21 -10.43 2.94 4.05
CA ILE A 21 -11.38 3.75 4.84
C ILE A 21 -10.62 4.73 5.75
N ALA A 22 -9.58 4.27 6.43
CA ALA A 22 -8.75 5.11 7.28
C ALA A 22 -7.97 6.18 6.49
N LEU A 23 -7.53 5.90 5.27
CA LEU A 23 -6.92 6.89 4.38
C LEU A 23 -7.95 7.91 3.87
N LEU A 24 -9.22 7.52 3.69
CA LEU A 24 -10.27 8.45 3.25
C LEU A 24 -10.81 9.33 4.37
N LEU A 25 -10.73 8.90 5.63
CA LEU A 25 -11.23 9.63 6.80
C LEU A 25 -10.77 11.10 6.87
N PRO A 26 -9.46 11.43 6.69
CA PRO A 26 -8.99 12.81 6.66
C PRO A 26 -9.69 13.69 5.62
N PHE A 27 -10.06 13.15 4.45
CA PHE A 27 -10.79 13.91 3.43
C PHE A 27 -12.20 14.31 3.88
N PHE A 28 -12.85 13.48 4.71
CA PHE A 28 -14.17 13.79 5.27
C PHE A 28 -14.10 14.70 6.49
N VAL A 29 -13.06 14.56 7.32
CA VAL A 29 -12.89 15.34 8.55
C VAL A 29 -12.38 16.76 8.26
N GLU A 30 -11.40 16.90 7.38
CA GLU A 30 -10.77 18.20 7.09
C GLU A 30 -11.42 18.91 5.87
N GLY A 31 -12.29 18.23 5.12
CA GLY A 31 -12.96 18.79 3.94
C GLY A 31 -11.98 19.16 2.82
N LEU A 32 -12.32 20.17 2.01
CA LEU A 32 -11.52 20.65 0.86
C LEU A 32 -10.19 21.34 1.24
N TYR A 33 -9.72 21.24 2.49
CA TYR A 33 -8.47 21.86 2.96
C TYR A 33 -7.22 21.41 2.17
N TRP A 34 -7.27 20.24 1.53
CA TRP A 34 -6.23 19.75 0.62
C TRP A 34 -6.04 20.62 -0.63
N LEU A 35 -7.07 21.35 -1.09
CA LEU A 35 -6.95 22.35 -2.16
C LEU A 35 -6.17 23.59 -1.70
N GLY A 36 -6.07 23.80 -0.39
CA GLY A 36 -5.26 24.85 0.24
C GLY A 36 -3.80 24.48 0.43
N ALA A 37 -3.32 23.37 -0.16
CA ALA A 37 -1.90 23.01 -0.11
C ALA A 37 -1.05 24.12 -0.75
N THR A 38 -0.35 24.87 0.10
CA THR A 38 0.45 26.03 -0.33
C THR A 38 1.91 25.65 -0.54
N THR A 39 2.35 24.53 0.05
CA THR A 39 3.74 24.10 -0.02
C THR A 39 3.91 22.92 -0.97
N LEU A 40 4.99 22.92 -1.79
CA LEU A 40 5.35 21.80 -2.69
C LEU A 40 5.38 20.44 -1.95
N ARG A 41 5.83 20.44 -0.69
CA ARG A 41 5.83 19.27 0.20
C ARG A 41 4.43 18.70 0.43
N GLU A 42 3.44 19.56 0.66
CA GLU A 42 2.06 19.12 0.89
C GLU A 42 1.50 18.49 -0.39
N VAL A 43 1.78 19.07 -1.55
CA VAL A 43 1.39 18.50 -2.85
C VAL A 43 2.00 17.11 -3.05
N ILE A 44 3.30 16.94 -2.78
CA ILE A 44 3.97 15.63 -2.87
C ILE A 44 3.35 14.63 -1.88
N GLY A 45 3.04 15.09 -0.66
CA GLY A 45 2.35 14.28 0.35
C GLY A 45 1.01 13.74 -0.15
N HIS A 46 0.18 14.60 -0.74
CA HIS A 46 -1.12 14.21 -1.32
C HIS A 46 -0.96 13.25 -2.49
N ILE A 47 0.01 13.47 -3.39
CA ILE A 47 0.27 12.57 -4.52
C ILE A 47 0.69 11.19 -4.02
N CYS A 48 1.60 11.11 -3.04
CA CYS A 48 2.02 9.84 -2.45
C CYS A 48 0.84 9.13 -1.78
N PHE A 49 -0.02 9.89 -1.11
CA PHE A 49 -1.21 9.36 -0.46
C PHE A 49 -2.20 8.76 -1.47
N LEU A 50 -2.47 9.48 -2.57
CA LEU A 50 -3.27 8.97 -3.69
C LEU A 50 -2.62 7.74 -4.33
N ALA A 51 -1.29 7.71 -4.48
CA ALA A 51 -0.58 6.54 -5.02
C ALA A 51 -0.75 5.30 -4.12
N VAL A 52 -0.73 5.46 -2.80
CA VAL A 52 -1.01 4.37 -1.83
C VAL A 52 -2.46 3.89 -1.95
N LEU A 53 -3.42 4.83 -2.05
CA LEU A 53 -4.84 4.53 -2.21
C LEU A 53 -5.13 3.76 -3.50
N VAL A 54 -4.60 4.26 -4.63
CA VAL A 54 -4.69 3.61 -5.94
C VAL A 54 -3.97 2.26 -5.92
N GLY A 55 -2.80 2.17 -5.27
CA GLY A 55 -2.07 0.93 -5.09
C GLY A 55 -2.89 -0.14 -4.39
N LEU A 56 -3.56 0.21 -3.29
CA LEU A 56 -4.44 -0.70 -2.56
C LEU A 56 -5.64 -1.14 -3.41
N ILE A 57 -6.27 -0.23 -4.17
CA ILE A 57 -7.40 -0.57 -5.06
C ILE A 57 -6.92 -1.49 -6.19
N VAL A 58 -5.78 -1.17 -6.82
CA VAL A 58 -5.20 -1.99 -7.90
C VAL A 58 -4.79 -3.37 -7.38
N ALA A 59 -4.33 -3.47 -6.13
CA ALA A 59 -3.92 -4.73 -5.52
C ALA A 59 -5.06 -5.77 -5.49
N TRP A 60 -6.32 -5.32 -5.50
CA TRP A 60 -7.48 -6.22 -5.52
C TRP A 60 -7.58 -7.02 -6.83
N ARG A 61 -7.13 -6.45 -7.95
CA ARG A 61 -7.15 -7.10 -9.27
C ARG A 61 -5.75 -7.59 -9.69
N ARG A 62 -4.69 -6.90 -9.26
CA ARG A 62 -3.28 -7.24 -9.54
C ARG A 62 -2.42 -7.03 -8.29
N GLU A 63 -2.33 -8.08 -7.48
CA GLU A 63 -1.72 -8.08 -6.14
C GLU A 63 -0.27 -7.57 -6.15
N GLY A 64 0.57 -8.07 -7.07
CA GLY A 64 1.98 -7.64 -7.16
C GLY A 64 2.17 -6.18 -7.59
N LEU A 65 1.40 -5.71 -8.59
CA LEU A 65 1.50 -4.32 -9.07
C LEU A 65 0.93 -3.32 -8.06
N GLY A 66 -0.22 -3.63 -7.48
CA GLY A 66 -0.85 -2.76 -6.49
C GLY A 66 -0.08 -2.70 -5.17
N GLY A 67 0.41 -3.84 -4.70
CA GLY A 67 1.30 -3.90 -3.53
C GLY A 67 2.60 -3.14 -3.75
N GLY A 68 3.23 -3.30 -4.93
CA GLY A 68 4.43 -2.55 -5.32
C GLY A 68 4.20 -1.04 -5.36
N LEU A 69 3.08 -0.60 -5.94
CA LEU A 69 2.70 0.82 -5.98
C LEU A 69 2.46 1.38 -4.57
N THR A 70 1.82 0.60 -3.71
CA THR A 70 1.58 0.95 -2.29
C THR A 70 2.90 1.16 -1.55
N LEU A 71 3.87 0.24 -1.72
CA LEU A 71 5.19 0.36 -1.12
C LEU A 71 6.00 1.53 -1.68
N ALA A 72 5.97 1.74 -3.00
CA ALA A 72 6.65 2.85 -3.65
C ALA A 72 6.09 4.21 -3.21
N GLY A 73 4.77 4.34 -3.10
CA GLY A 73 4.11 5.56 -2.60
C GLY A 73 4.44 5.82 -1.13
N THR A 74 4.42 4.78 -0.30
CA THR A 74 4.78 4.87 1.13
C THR A 74 6.25 5.25 1.31
N GLY A 75 7.16 4.58 0.59
CA GLY A 75 8.58 4.86 0.63
C GLY A 75 8.91 6.28 0.17
N SER A 76 8.30 6.72 -0.94
CA SER A 76 8.44 8.09 -1.44
C SER A 76 7.94 9.14 -0.43
N PHE A 77 6.84 8.86 0.27
CA PHE A 77 6.33 9.75 1.31
C PHE A 77 7.32 9.93 2.45
N TYR A 78 7.83 8.84 3.04
CA TYR A 78 8.80 8.90 4.13
C TYR A 78 10.12 9.54 3.70
N LEU A 79 10.61 9.21 2.49
CA LEU A 79 11.84 9.78 1.96
C LEU A 79 11.71 11.29 1.78
N THR A 80 10.60 11.77 1.20
CA THR A 80 10.32 13.20 1.06
C THR A 80 10.31 13.87 2.43
N TRP A 81 9.59 13.30 3.40
CA TRP A 81 9.49 13.89 4.74
C TRP A 81 10.83 13.95 5.48
N TRP A 82 11.65 12.91 5.32
CA TRP A 82 13.01 12.87 5.87
C TRP A 82 13.89 13.96 5.26
N LEU A 83 13.87 14.15 3.94
CA LEU A 83 14.64 15.18 3.25
C LEU A 83 14.26 16.62 3.71
N TYR A 84 13.00 16.85 4.08
CA TYR A 84 12.55 18.14 4.62
C TYR A 84 12.75 18.31 6.14
N GLY A 85 13.43 17.37 6.81
CA GLY A 85 13.85 17.51 8.21
C GLY A 85 12.72 17.55 9.25
N LYS A 86 11.50 17.15 8.88
CA LYS A 86 10.39 17.02 9.83
C LYS A 86 10.21 15.55 10.21
N ALA A 87 10.08 15.28 11.50
CA ALA A 87 9.67 13.96 11.95
C ALA A 87 8.24 13.68 11.45
N VAL A 88 8.07 12.59 10.72
CA VAL A 88 6.73 12.06 10.40
C VAL A 88 6.04 11.79 11.72
N ARG A 89 4.81 12.28 11.91
CA ARG A 89 4.02 12.03 13.12
C ARG A 89 3.58 10.57 13.14
N GLY A 90 4.49 9.67 13.48
CA GLY A 90 4.25 8.25 13.75
C GLY A 90 4.22 7.34 12.52
N PRO A 91 4.32 6.01 12.75
CA PRO A 91 4.41 4.98 11.71
C PRO A 91 3.06 4.65 11.05
N PHE A 92 2.05 5.52 11.14
CA PHE A 92 0.67 5.20 10.70
C PHE A 92 0.62 4.78 9.24
N LEU A 93 1.31 5.50 8.35
CA LEU A 93 1.31 5.19 6.91
C LEU A 93 1.96 3.83 6.60
N LEU A 94 2.89 3.35 7.44
CA LEU A 94 3.45 2.00 7.34
C LEU A 94 2.44 0.93 7.75
N ILE A 95 1.66 1.19 8.81
CA ILE A 95 0.61 0.27 9.28
C ILE A 95 -0.51 0.15 8.23
N LEU A 96 -0.87 1.27 7.58
CA LEU A 96 -1.86 1.26 6.50
C LEU A 96 -1.31 0.69 5.18
N ALA A 97 0.01 0.75 4.96
CA ALA A 97 0.66 0.13 3.80
C ALA A 97 0.98 -1.37 4.00
N ALA A 98 0.89 -1.88 5.24
CA ALA A 98 1.12 -3.29 5.58
C ALA A 98 0.34 -4.29 4.69
N PRO A 99 -0.96 -4.10 4.36
CA PRO A 99 -1.64 -4.97 3.39
C PRO A 99 -0.98 -4.96 2.00
N GLY A 100 -0.41 -3.84 1.55
CA GLY A 100 0.36 -3.77 0.32
C GLY A 100 1.60 -4.68 0.34
N LEU A 101 2.31 -4.73 1.47
CA LEU A 101 3.42 -5.66 1.68
C LEU A 101 2.96 -7.12 1.61
N LEU A 102 1.84 -7.44 2.26
CA LEU A 102 1.24 -8.78 2.22
C LEU A 102 0.85 -9.20 0.79
N PHE A 103 0.33 -8.28 -0.03
CA PHE A 103 0.01 -8.55 -1.43
C PHE A 103 1.26 -8.85 -2.28
N VAL A 104 2.35 -8.12 -2.08
CA VAL A 104 3.63 -8.40 -2.76
C VAL A 104 4.20 -9.74 -2.32
N LEU A 105 4.17 -10.02 -1.01
CA LEU A 105 4.67 -11.27 -0.46
C LEU A 105 3.90 -12.48 -0.98
N TYR A 106 2.56 -12.38 -1.03
CA TYR A 106 1.71 -13.40 -1.62
C TYR A 106 2.05 -13.65 -3.09
N TRP A 107 2.23 -12.59 -3.88
CA TRP A 107 2.56 -12.70 -5.29
C TRP A 107 3.93 -13.35 -5.53
N LEU A 108 4.93 -13.03 -4.71
CA LEU A 108 6.26 -13.68 -4.75
C LEU A 108 6.16 -15.17 -4.40
N LEU A 109 5.45 -15.51 -3.34
CA LEU A 109 5.25 -16.90 -2.91
C LEU A 109 4.52 -17.73 -3.97
N ASP A 110 3.48 -17.17 -4.60
CA ASP A 110 2.74 -17.85 -5.68
C ASP A 110 3.61 -18.12 -6.91
N ARG A 111 4.50 -17.17 -7.27
CA ARG A 111 5.48 -17.37 -8.36
C ARG A 111 6.50 -18.46 -8.06
N THR A 112 7.11 -18.43 -6.86
CA THR A 112 8.12 -19.43 -6.48
C THR A 112 7.54 -20.84 -6.37
N ALA A 113 6.30 -20.98 -5.90
CA ALA A 113 5.60 -22.26 -5.89
C ALA A 113 5.28 -22.78 -7.30
N GLY A 114 4.99 -21.88 -8.25
CA GLY A 114 4.78 -22.21 -9.66
C GLY A 114 6.06 -22.66 -10.37
N GLU A 115 7.19 -22.00 -10.11
CA GLU A 115 8.50 -22.36 -10.67
C GLU A 115 9.00 -23.70 -10.14
N ALA A 116 8.88 -23.93 -8.82
CA ALA A 116 9.23 -25.21 -8.22
C ALA A 116 8.41 -26.35 -8.83
N LYS A 117 7.12 -26.16 -9.10
CA LYS A 117 6.29 -27.21 -9.72
C LYS A 117 6.68 -27.54 -11.17
N ARG A 118 7.31 -26.59 -11.88
CA ARG A 118 7.71 -26.72 -13.29
C ARG A 118 8.98 -27.53 -13.47
N SER A 119 9.89 -27.51 -12.48
CA SER A 119 11.15 -28.27 -12.52
C SER A 119 11.00 -29.77 -12.23
N TRP A 120 9.88 -30.20 -11.65
CA TRP A 120 9.59 -31.63 -11.43
C TRP A 120 8.85 -32.29 -12.60
N THR A 121 8.41 -31.51 -13.59
CA THR A 121 7.65 -31.99 -14.76
C THR A 121 8.45 -31.99 -16.06
N SER A 122 9.74 -31.62 -16.01
CA SER A 122 10.68 -31.61 -17.14
C SER A 122 11.69 -32.75 -17.02
#